data_AF-A0A7R9V6S2-F1
#
_entry.id   AF-A0A7R9V6S2-F1
#
_cell.length_a   1.000
_cell.length_b   1.000
_cell.length_c   1.000
_cell.angle_alpha   90.00
_cell.angle_beta   90.00
_cell.angle_gamma   90.00
#
_symmetry.space_group_name_H-M   'P 1'
#
loop_
_entity.id
_entity.type
_entity.pdbx_description
1 polymer ?
#
loop_
_entity_poly.entity_id
_entity_poly.type
_entity_poly.pdbx_seq_one_letter_code
_entity_poly.pdbx_strand_id
1 'polypeptide(L)'
;VLMDMDLFEARTEAPREAERRPYAVHMYGVDVMSTNDVYAYFDDFAPTFVEWINDSSCNITFSDEFAAKRAMCGRGHPLPPTEGTAAAGLDPTDIANLPYLWHQGKDYVKDGTPVSLIYRMATVKDVRDPNAPRKTRELWKTG
;
A
#
# COMPACT_ATOMS: atom_id res chain seq x y z
N VAL A 1 10.33 -5.54 -10.11
CA VAL A 1 9.23 -5.19 -11.05
C VAL A 1 8.46 -3.90 -10.68
N LEU A 2 8.68 -3.27 -9.51
CA LEU A 2 8.19 -1.90 -9.21
C LEU A 2 9.23 -0.77 -9.42
N MET A 3 10.51 -1.11 -9.62
CA MET A 3 11.62 -0.15 -9.67
C MET A 3 11.60 0.79 -10.89
N ASP A 4 10.80 0.49 -11.92
CA ASP A 4 10.70 1.28 -13.16
C ASP A 4 9.41 2.10 -13.28
N MET A 5 8.55 2.11 -12.26
CA MET A 5 7.36 2.97 -12.24
C MET A 5 7.74 4.37 -11.74
N ASP A 6 7.50 5.39 -12.57
CA ASP A 6 7.67 6.80 -12.22
C ASP A 6 6.55 7.26 -11.26
N LEU A 7 6.62 6.78 -10.02
CA LEU A 7 5.73 7.17 -8.92
C LEU A 7 6.16 8.51 -8.35
N PHE A 8 5.20 9.32 -7.91
CA PHE A 8 5.45 10.69 -7.52
C PHE A 8 6.21 10.83 -6.20
N GLU A 9 5.92 9.95 -5.25
CA GLU A 9 6.56 9.93 -3.94
C GLU A 9 7.20 8.57 -3.67
N ALA A 10 8.41 8.58 -3.10
CA ALA A 10 9.14 7.36 -2.82
C ALA A 10 8.45 6.50 -1.74
N ARG A 11 8.53 5.18 -1.92
CA ARG A 11 8.08 4.20 -0.93
C ARG A 11 8.80 4.41 0.39
N THR A 12 8.04 4.45 1.47
CA THR A 12 8.58 4.53 2.83
C THR A 12 8.45 3.19 3.54
N GLU A 13 9.54 2.74 4.15
CA GLU A 13 9.54 1.55 5.01
C GLU A 13 9.15 1.93 6.43
N ALA A 14 8.25 1.15 7.04
CA ALA A 14 7.95 1.33 8.46
C ALA A 14 9.12 0.81 9.31
N PRO A 15 9.48 1.49 10.42
CA PRO A 15 10.36 0.93 11.43
C PRO A 15 9.85 -0.43 11.92
N ARG A 16 10.76 -1.35 12.28
CA ARG A 16 10.35 -2.71 12.73
C ARG A 16 9.55 -2.68 14.03
N GLU A 17 9.84 -1.68 14.84
CA GLU A 17 9.38 -1.42 16.19
C GLU A 17 8.05 -0.64 16.18
N ALA A 18 7.63 -0.14 15.01
CA ALA A 18 6.39 0.58 14.88
C ALA A 18 5.21 -0.33 15.20
N GLU A 19 4.34 0.14 16.11
CA GLU A 19 3.12 -0.57 16.48
C GLU A 19 2.23 -0.81 15.26
N ARG A 20 1.72 -2.04 15.15
CA ARG A 20 0.94 -2.51 14.00
C ARG A 20 -0.53 -2.11 14.15
N ARG A 21 -1.17 -1.80 13.02
CA ARG A 21 -2.62 -1.59 12.92
C ARG A 21 -3.24 -2.81 12.22
N PRO A 22 -3.62 -3.87 12.95
CA PRO A 22 -3.97 -5.15 12.35
C PRO A 22 -5.26 -5.10 11.51
N TYR A 23 -6.08 -4.07 11.70
CA TYR A 23 -7.30 -3.79 10.93
C TYR A 23 -7.06 -2.86 9.71
N ALA A 24 -5.80 -2.52 9.40
CA ALA A 24 -5.47 -1.59 8.33
C ALA A 24 -4.33 -2.10 7.43
N VAL A 25 -4.48 -1.83 6.13
CA VAL A 25 -3.53 -2.17 5.08
C VAL A 25 -2.94 -0.89 4.52
N HIS A 26 -1.62 -0.79 4.50
CA HIS A 26 -0.91 0.30 3.85
C HIS A 26 -0.64 -0.08 2.40
N MET A 27 -1.04 0.76 1.46
CA MET A 27 -1.00 0.52 0.02
C MET A 27 -0.19 1.62 -0.67
N TYR A 28 0.66 1.22 -1.63
CA TYR A 28 1.55 2.09 -2.37
C TYR A 28 1.46 1.84 -3.88
N GLY A 29 1.64 2.89 -4.68
CA GLY A 29 1.44 2.89 -6.14
C GLY A 29 0.07 3.43 -6.58
N VAL A 30 -0.59 4.22 -5.73
CA VAL A 30 -1.98 4.68 -5.92
C VAL A 30 -2.11 6.00 -6.69
N ASP A 31 -1.05 6.46 -7.35
CA ASP A 31 -0.94 7.77 -8.03
C ASP A 31 -2.07 8.11 -9.01
N VAL A 32 -2.71 7.08 -9.60
CA VAL A 32 -3.79 7.24 -10.58
C VAL A 32 -5.14 6.71 -10.07
N MET A 33 -5.24 6.43 -8.77
CA MET A 33 -6.44 5.88 -8.14
C MET A 33 -7.22 6.96 -7.39
N SER A 34 -8.53 6.92 -7.53
CA SER A 34 -9.46 7.65 -6.66
C SER A 34 -9.86 6.82 -5.43
N THR A 35 -10.50 7.43 -4.44
CA THR A 35 -11.08 6.70 -3.29
C THR A 35 -12.02 5.58 -3.75
N ASN A 36 -12.81 5.81 -4.80
CA ASN A 36 -13.72 4.79 -5.34
C ASN A 36 -12.95 3.64 -6.01
N ASP A 37 -11.85 3.93 -6.68
CA ASP A 37 -10.99 2.91 -7.28
C ASP A 37 -10.37 2.02 -6.19
N VAL A 38 -9.95 2.61 -5.06
CA VAL A 38 -9.42 1.86 -3.91
C VAL A 38 -10.48 0.99 -3.26
N TYR A 39 -11.71 1.51 -3.07
CA TYR A 39 -12.82 0.70 -2.56
C TYR A 39 -13.15 -0.46 -3.50
N ALA A 40 -13.26 -0.20 -4.81
CA ALA A 40 -13.51 -1.23 -5.81
C ALA A 40 -12.41 -2.30 -5.84
N TYR A 41 -11.15 -1.92 -5.64
CA TYR A 41 -10.04 -2.86 -5.58
C TYR A 41 -10.19 -3.89 -4.45
N PHE A 42 -10.73 -3.46 -3.29
CA PHE A 42 -10.93 -4.30 -2.11
C PHE A 42 -12.39 -4.71 -1.85
N ASP A 43 -13.32 -4.50 -2.78
CA ASP A 43 -14.77 -4.62 -2.56
C ASP A 43 -15.21 -5.96 -1.93
N ASP A 44 -14.62 -7.08 -2.38
CA ASP A 44 -14.87 -8.43 -1.85
C ASP A 44 -14.57 -8.60 -0.33
N PHE A 45 -13.89 -7.62 0.28
CA PHE A 45 -13.43 -7.65 1.66
C PHE A 45 -14.06 -6.58 2.54
N ALA A 46 -15.04 -5.83 2.03
CA ALA A 46 -15.77 -4.77 2.75
C ALA A 46 -14.84 -3.72 3.40
N PRO A 47 -14.05 -2.98 2.60
CA PRO A 47 -13.23 -1.88 3.10
C PRO A 47 -14.13 -0.81 3.75
N THR A 48 -13.70 -0.26 4.87
CA THR A 48 -14.49 0.67 5.67
C THR A 48 -14.11 2.13 5.40
N PHE A 49 -12.81 2.43 5.29
CA PHE A 49 -12.34 3.79 5.05
C PHE A 49 -10.99 3.82 4.34
N VAL A 50 -10.75 4.87 3.56
CA VAL A 50 -9.44 5.15 2.92
C VAL A 50 -8.83 6.39 3.54
N GLU A 51 -7.68 6.21 4.18
CA GLU A 51 -6.86 7.27 4.77
C GLU A 51 -5.72 7.63 3.81
N TRP A 52 -5.89 8.68 3.02
CA TRP A 52 -4.83 9.17 2.14
C TRP A 52 -3.66 9.75 2.96
N ILE A 53 -2.46 9.20 2.74
CA ILE A 53 -1.23 9.69 3.36
C ILE A 53 -0.62 10.75 2.44
N ASN A 54 -0.47 10.40 1.18
CA ASN A 54 0.11 11.25 0.15
C ASN A 54 -0.37 10.79 -1.24
N ASP A 55 0.21 11.30 -2.32
CA ASP A 55 -0.30 11.01 -3.67
C ASP A 55 0.02 9.58 -4.14
N SER A 56 1.07 8.97 -3.59
CA SER A 56 1.50 7.61 -3.95
C SER A 56 1.14 6.53 -2.92
N SER A 57 0.50 6.90 -1.80
CA SER A 57 0.13 5.95 -0.75
C SER A 57 -1.09 6.32 0.09
N CYS A 58 -1.80 5.29 0.55
CA CYS A 58 -2.92 5.41 1.46
C CYS A 58 -2.99 4.19 2.40
N ASN A 59 -3.78 4.30 3.47
CA ASN A 59 -4.22 3.15 4.24
C ASN A 59 -5.67 2.82 3.95
N ILE A 60 -6.00 1.54 3.99
CA ILE A 60 -7.35 1.01 3.89
C ILE A 60 -7.68 0.35 5.21
N THR A 61 -8.73 0.83 5.89
CA THR A 61 -9.21 0.23 7.14
C THR A 61 -10.36 -0.73 6.89
N PHE A 62 -10.47 -1.73 7.75
CA PHE A 62 -11.51 -2.75 7.74
C PHE A 62 -12.20 -2.80 9.11
N SER A 63 -13.35 -3.47 9.17
CA SER A 63 -14.13 -3.64 10.41
C SER A 63 -13.35 -4.31 11.53
N ASP A 64 -12.45 -5.22 11.16
CA ASP A 64 -11.66 -6.03 12.07
C ASP A 64 -10.37 -6.54 11.40
N GLU A 65 -9.50 -7.14 12.21
CA GLU A 65 -8.22 -7.69 11.73
C GLU A 65 -8.36 -8.88 10.78
N PHE A 66 -9.45 -9.65 10.85
CA PHE A 66 -9.64 -10.82 10.00
C PHE A 66 -10.02 -10.39 8.59
N ALA A 67 -10.84 -9.35 8.44
CA ALA A 67 -11.16 -8.73 7.16
C ALA A 67 -9.91 -8.19 6.47
N ALA A 68 -9.06 -7.45 7.20
CA ALA A 68 -7.79 -6.94 6.68
C ALA A 68 -6.84 -8.07 6.25
N LYS A 69 -6.70 -9.13 7.07
CA LYS A 69 -5.89 -10.31 6.72
C LYS A 69 -6.40 -11.02 5.46
N ARG A 70 -7.72 -11.21 5.33
CA ARG A 70 -8.32 -11.79 4.11
C ARG A 70 -8.05 -10.93 2.89
N ALA A 71 -8.15 -9.60 3.01
CA ALA A 71 -7.87 -8.67 1.93
C ALA A 71 -6.41 -8.79 1.44
N MET A 72 -5.45 -8.78 2.37
CA MET A 72 -4.03 -8.91 2.02
C MET A 72 -3.73 -10.23 1.30
N CYS A 73 -4.18 -11.35 1.86
CA CYS A 73 -3.93 -12.68 1.28
C CYS A 73 -4.75 -12.95 0.00
N GLY A 74 -5.93 -12.35 -0.12
CA GLY A 74 -6.85 -12.59 -1.24
C GLY A 74 -6.55 -11.75 -2.48
N ARG A 75 -5.85 -10.61 -2.34
CA ARG A 75 -5.52 -9.72 -3.46
C ARG A 75 -4.12 -9.83 -4.01
N GLY A 76 -3.27 -10.68 -3.43
CA GLY A 76 -1.86 -10.66 -3.78
C GLY A 76 -1.05 -11.72 -3.08
N HIS A 77 0.25 -11.67 -3.29
CA HIS A 77 1.21 -12.61 -2.74
C HIS A 77 2.42 -11.88 -2.15
N PRO A 78 3.09 -12.44 -1.13
CA PRO A 78 4.32 -11.86 -0.61
C PRO A 78 5.33 -11.61 -1.73
N LEU A 79 6.01 -10.46 -1.70
CA LEU A 79 7.13 -10.19 -2.59
C LEU A 79 8.32 -11.09 -2.22
N PRO A 80 9.12 -11.50 -3.21
CA PRO A 80 10.33 -12.25 -2.94
C PRO A 80 11.29 -11.42 -2.05
N PRO A 81 12.15 -12.09 -1.27
CA PRO A 81 13.00 -11.40 -0.30
C PRO A 81 13.90 -10.30 -0.88
N THR A 82 14.25 -10.46 -2.15
CA THR A 82 15.10 -9.57 -2.93
C THR A 82 14.45 -8.22 -3.26
N GLU A 83 13.11 -8.12 -3.30
CA GLU A 83 12.39 -6.91 -3.74
C GLU A 83 11.53 -6.26 -2.64
N GLY A 84 11.24 -6.98 -1.54
CA GLY A 84 10.29 -6.50 -0.52
C GLY A 84 10.68 -6.71 0.95
N THR A 85 11.63 -7.59 1.28
CA THR A 85 11.84 -7.97 2.69
C THR A 85 13.19 -7.54 3.26
N ALA A 86 14.22 -7.45 2.41
CA ALA A 86 15.54 -6.98 2.81
C ALA A 86 15.50 -5.55 3.41
N ALA A 87 14.54 -4.72 2.99
CA ALA A 87 14.42 -3.33 3.47
C ALA A 87 13.88 -3.21 4.91
N ALA A 88 13.02 -4.14 5.34
CA ALA A 88 12.52 -4.20 6.73
C ALA A 88 13.35 -5.15 7.60
N GLY A 89 14.25 -5.94 7.00
CA GLY A 89 15.08 -7.02 7.57
C GLY A 89 14.38 -7.93 8.58
N LEU A 90 13.11 -8.20 8.30
CA LEU A 90 12.36 -9.31 8.83
C LEU A 90 12.82 -10.60 8.11
N ASP A 91 12.83 -11.73 8.82
CA ASP A 91 13.13 -13.02 8.22
C ASP A 91 11.93 -13.43 7.33
N PRO A 92 12.10 -13.51 6.00
CA PRO A 92 11.02 -13.87 5.09
C PRO A 92 10.58 -15.34 5.19
N THR A 93 11.38 -16.18 5.85
CA THR A 93 11.07 -17.60 6.06
C THR A 93 10.21 -17.84 7.28
N ASP A 94 10.12 -16.85 8.19
CA ASP A 94 9.25 -16.91 9.35
C ASP A 94 7.81 -16.53 8.97
N ILE A 95 6.91 -17.48 9.13
CA ILE A 95 5.47 -17.35 8.85
C ILE A 95 4.85 -16.20 9.66
N ALA A 96 5.36 -15.92 10.87
CA ALA A 96 4.89 -14.83 11.70
C ALA A 96 5.13 -13.45 11.06
N ASN A 97 6.09 -13.35 10.13
CA ASN A 97 6.43 -12.09 9.47
C ASN A 97 5.60 -11.81 8.21
N LEU A 98 4.93 -12.82 7.64
CA LEU A 98 4.19 -12.70 6.37
C LEU A 98 3.23 -11.49 6.31
N PRO A 99 2.46 -11.14 7.36
CA PRO A 99 1.58 -9.97 7.31
C PRO A 99 2.32 -8.63 7.24
N TYR A 100 3.59 -8.59 7.64
CA TYR A 100 4.42 -7.38 7.66
C TYR A 100 5.27 -7.21 6.40
N LEU A 101 5.50 -8.29 5.67
CA LEU A 101 6.18 -8.24 4.39
C LEU A 101 5.32 -7.47 3.39
N TRP A 102 5.96 -6.84 2.42
CA TRP A 102 5.25 -6.31 1.27
C TRP A 102 4.69 -7.44 0.42
N HIS A 103 3.45 -7.29 -0.02
CA HIS A 103 2.75 -8.15 -0.94
C HIS A 103 2.61 -7.42 -2.27
N GLN A 104 2.83 -8.13 -3.36
CA GLN A 104 2.43 -7.72 -4.70
C GLN A 104 0.94 -7.98 -4.85
N GLY A 105 0.17 -6.91 -5.02
CA GLY A 105 -1.23 -7.00 -5.37
C GLY A 105 -1.44 -7.37 -6.83
N LYS A 106 -2.66 -7.79 -7.17
CA LYS A 106 -3.13 -7.85 -8.55
C LYS A 106 -2.99 -6.48 -9.21
N ASP A 107 -2.54 -6.44 -10.46
CA ASP A 107 -2.42 -5.19 -11.19
C ASP A 107 -3.78 -4.50 -11.31
N TYR A 108 -3.78 -3.19 -11.08
CA TYR A 108 -4.92 -2.31 -11.33
C TYR A 108 -4.81 -1.74 -12.73
N VAL A 109 -5.89 -1.76 -13.52
CA VAL A 109 -5.86 -1.24 -14.90
C VAL A 109 -6.61 0.09 -14.94
N LYS A 110 -5.90 1.18 -15.23
CA LYS A 110 -6.49 2.50 -15.50
C LYS A 110 -6.36 2.80 -16.98
N ASP A 111 -7.49 2.99 -17.66
CA ASP A 111 -7.54 3.37 -19.09
C ASP A 111 -6.66 2.47 -19.99
N GLY A 112 -6.62 1.16 -19.70
CA GLY A 112 -5.83 0.17 -20.43
C GLY A 112 -4.36 0.06 -20.00
N THR A 113 -3.89 0.91 -19.09
CA THR A 113 -2.53 0.85 -18.54
C THR A 113 -2.52 0.08 -17.21
N PRO A 114 -1.80 -1.05 -17.11
CA PRO A 114 -1.64 -1.76 -15.85
C PRO A 114 -0.72 -0.98 -14.90
N VAL A 115 -1.11 -0.92 -13.64
CA VAL A 115 -0.45 -0.26 -12.52
C VAL A 115 -0.20 -1.34 -11.48
N SER A 116 1.07 -1.60 -11.18
CA SER A 116 1.43 -2.55 -10.14
C SER A 116 1.29 -1.89 -8.77
N LEU A 117 0.61 -2.61 -7.88
CA LEU A 117 0.30 -2.16 -6.53
C LEU A 117 0.99 -3.06 -5.53
N ILE A 118 1.52 -2.47 -4.46
CA ILE A 118 2.05 -3.22 -3.33
C ILE A 118 1.43 -2.76 -2.04
N TYR A 119 1.34 -3.67 -1.09
CA TYR A 119 0.78 -3.36 0.21
C TYR A 119 1.37 -4.22 1.33
N ARG A 120 1.23 -3.75 2.56
CA ARG A 120 1.60 -4.47 3.79
C ARG A 120 0.63 -4.12 4.90
N MET A 121 0.73 -4.79 6.05
CA MET A 121 0.05 -4.32 7.26
C MET A 121 0.49 -2.90 7.61
N ALA A 122 -0.47 -2.02 7.86
CA ALA A 122 -0.21 -0.65 8.28
C ALA A 122 0.33 -0.60 9.71
N THR A 123 0.95 0.53 10.04
CA THR A 123 1.49 0.86 11.36
C THR A 123 0.94 2.20 11.82
N VAL A 124 1.16 2.51 13.09
CA VAL A 124 0.88 3.84 13.65
C VAL A 124 1.75 4.95 13.04
N LYS A 125 2.80 4.60 12.27
CA LYS A 125 3.66 5.55 11.58
C LYS A 125 3.22 5.84 10.15
N ASP A 126 2.30 5.05 9.60
CA ASP A 126 1.72 5.27 8.27
C ASP A 126 0.63 6.34 8.36
N VAL A 127 1.05 7.58 8.65
CA VAL A 127 0.17 8.72 8.84
C VAL A 127 0.60 9.85 7.94
N ARG A 128 -0.37 10.64 7.49
CA ARG A 128 -0.10 11.88 6.75
C ARG A 128 0.73 12.82 7.61
N ASP A 129 1.87 13.30 7.09
CA ASP A 129 2.61 14.39 7.71
C ASP A 129 1.94 15.73 7.33
N PRO A 130 1.33 16.46 8.29
CA PRO A 130 0.68 17.74 7.99
C PRO A 130 1.67 18.85 7.64
N ASN A 131 2.94 18.70 7.99
CA ASN A 131 3.99 19.69 7.75
C ASN A 131 4.80 19.40 6.48
N ALA A 132 4.58 18.24 5.86
CA ALA A 132 5.25 17.91 4.61
C ALA A 132 4.88 18.96 3.53
N PRO A 133 5.87 19.45 2.76
CA PRO A 133 5.60 20.37 1.67
C PRO A 133 4.66 19.69 0.68
N ARG A 134 3.60 20.39 0.26
CA ARG A 134 2.71 19.91 -0.80
C ARG A 134 3.52 19.77 -2.07
N LYS A 135 3.77 18.54 -2.47
CA LYS A 135 4.27 18.22 -3.80
C LYS A 135 3.03 18.10 -4.70
N THR A 136 3.04 18.75 -5.86
CA THR A 136 2.00 18.59 -6.89
C THR A 136 2.72 18.40 -8.22
N ARG A 137 2.38 17.40 -9.03
CA ARG A 137 3.03 17.19 -10.34
C ARG A 137 2.73 18.28 -11.38
N GLU A 138 1.97 19.34 -11.05
CA GLU A 138 1.53 20.39 -11.97
C GLU A 138 1.05 19.89 -13.36
N LEU A 139 0.54 18.65 -13.44
CA LEU A 139 0.16 18.00 -14.71
C LEU A 139 -0.93 18.78 -15.47
N TRP A 140 -1.61 19.67 -14.76
CA TRP A 140 -2.61 20.61 -15.28
C TRP A 140 -2.03 21.84 -15.98
N LYS A 141 -0.72 22.12 -15.87
CA LYS A 141 -0.06 23.26 -16.56
C LYS A 141 0.39 22.95 -17.98
N THR A 142 0.38 21.68 -18.37
CA THR A 142 0.73 21.21 -19.71
C THR A 142 -0.47 21.03 -20.64
N GLY A 143 -1.58 21.74 -20.36
CA GLY A 143 -2.77 21.83 -21.22
C GLY A 143 -2.77 23.07 -22.10
#